data_AF-A0A496VCF0-F1
#
_entry.id   AF-A0A496VCF0-F1
#
_cell.length_a   1.000
_cell.length_b   1.000
_cell.length_c   1.000
_cell.angle_alpha   90.00
_cell.angle_beta   90.00
_cell.angle_gamma   90.00
#
_symmetry.space_group_name_H-M   'P 1'
#
loop_
_entity.id
_entity.type
_entity.pdbx_description
1 polymer ?
#
loop_
_entity_poly.entity_id
_entity_poly.type
_entity_poly.pdbx_seq_one_letter_code
_entity_poly.pdbx_strand_id
1 'polypeptide(L)'
;MKLYAISDLHIDHKINSQALEALPAFPEDWLILAGDTCSNIKHLRLALSHLTKRFAQVLWVPGNHDLWTGVGGIKEQGEEKYQKQVSVCRDFGVLTPEDPYPLWQGEGGDHILAPLFILYDYSFRPADISLNSAVAWAAETGIMCTDEYYLAPTPYPSRQAWCFARCDYSEQRLRKIPSDTPLVLINHYPLREDLVRLVKIPRFSIWCGTRRTENWHRRFNVSVVVSGHLHIRATDYRDGVRFEEVSLGYPRNWNQSKGIQAYLRQILPAPNIMPAKDAGPYWHF
;
A
#
# COMPACT_ATOMS: atom_id res chain seq x y z
N MET A 1 13.32 -16.97 8.88
CA MET A 1 12.14 -16.37 8.23
C MET A 1 12.27 -14.87 8.27
N LYS A 2 12.14 -14.26 7.10
CA LYS A 2 12.12 -12.82 6.86
C LYS A 2 10.76 -12.36 6.36
N LEU A 3 10.52 -11.07 6.45
CA LEU A 3 9.34 -10.40 5.91
C LEU A 3 9.79 -9.43 4.83
N TYR A 4 9.39 -9.68 3.59
CA TYR A 4 9.64 -8.78 2.46
C TYR A 4 8.38 -7.99 2.10
N ALA A 5 8.56 -6.87 1.39
CA ALA A 5 7.47 -6.09 0.84
C ALA A 5 7.77 -5.58 -0.58
N ILE A 6 6.71 -5.46 -1.36
CA ILE A 6 6.68 -4.79 -2.66
C ILE A 6 5.27 -4.26 -2.92
N SER A 7 5.14 -3.18 -3.68
CA SER A 7 3.86 -2.64 -4.15
C SER A 7 3.96 -2.25 -5.61
N ASP A 8 2.85 -1.79 -6.19
CA ASP A 8 2.81 -1.17 -7.51
C ASP A 8 3.37 -2.11 -8.58
N LEU A 9 2.99 -3.39 -8.49
CA LEU A 9 3.42 -4.40 -9.44
C LEU A 9 2.85 -4.13 -10.83
N HIS A 10 1.65 -3.55 -10.93
CA HIS A 10 1.00 -3.19 -12.20
C HIS A 10 1.11 -4.30 -13.26
N ILE A 11 0.79 -5.55 -12.90
CA ILE A 11 1.02 -6.70 -13.80
C ILE A 11 0.11 -6.72 -15.03
N ASP A 12 -0.79 -5.76 -15.16
CA ASP A 12 -1.45 -5.44 -16.43
C ASP A 12 -0.42 -5.12 -17.54
N HIS A 13 0.77 -4.63 -17.16
CA HIS A 13 1.90 -4.50 -18.07
C HIS A 13 2.64 -5.83 -18.21
N LYS A 14 2.73 -6.32 -19.44
CA LYS A 14 3.39 -7.59 -19.79
C LYS A 14 4.80 -7.72 -19.20
N ILE A 15 5.60 -6.64 -19.23
CA ILE A 15 6.96 -6.62 -18.66
C ILE A 15 6.93 -6.95 -17.17
N ASN A 16 6.05 -6.32 -16.41
CA ASN A 16 5.94 -6.54 -14.98
C ASN A 16 5.35 -7.93 -14.67
N SER A 17 4.37 -8.40 -15.45
CA SER A 17 3.85 -9.78 -15.33
C SER A 17 4.93 -10.84 -15.54
N GLN A 18 5.78 -10.67 -16.57
CA GLN A 18 6.90 -11.58 -16.84
C GLN A 18 7.95 -11.52 -15.74
N ALA A 19 8.21 -10.34 -15.18
CA ALA A 19 9.12 -10.18 -14.08
C ALA A 19 8.62 -10.91 -12.82
N LEU A 20 7.32 -10.82 -12.51
CA LEU A 20 6.71 -11.57 -11.40
C LEU A 20 6.83 -13.08 -11.59
N GLU A 21 6.63 -13.58 -12.81
CA GLU A 21 6.82 -15.00 -13.14
C GLU A 21 8.30 -15.44 -12.97
N ALA A 22 9.26 -14.55 -13.23
CA ALA A 22 10.68 -14.82 -13.07
C ALA A 22 11.20 -14.70 -11.62
N LEU A 23 10.37 -14.26 -10.66
CA LEU A 23 10.77 -14.14 -9.26
C LEU A 23 11.19 -15.52 -8.71
N PRO A 24 12.32 -15.66 -8.01
CA PRO A 24 12.70 -16.94 -7.40
C PRO A 24 11.81 -17.28 -6.19
N ALA A 25 11.93 -18.52 -5.70
CA ALA A 25 11.23 -18.96 -4.50
C ALA A 25 11.95 -18.52 -3.22
N PHE A 26 11.16 -18.16 -2.22
CA PHE A 26 11.51 -17.78 -0.85
C PHE A 26 10.61 -18.58 0.13
N PRO A 27 10.70 -19.92 0.13
CA PRO A 27 9.70 -20.80 0.74
C PRO A 27 9.54 -20.63 2.26
N GLU A 28 10.52 -20.01 2.92
CA GLU A 28 10.53 -19.76 4.37
C GLU A 28 10.10 -18.33 4.75
N ASP A 29 9.85 -17.47 3.77
CA ASP A 29 9.66 -16.03 3.97
C ASP A 29 8.23 -15.59 3.68
N TRP A 30 7.85 -14.46 4.29
CA TRP A 30 6.55 -13.83 4.07
C TRP A 30 6.69 -12.65 3.11
N LEU A 31 5.63 -12.39 2.33
CA LEU A 31 5.57 -11.24 1.41
C LEU A 31 4.37 -10.35 1.69
N ILE A 32 4.63 -9.05 1.82
CA ILE A 32 3.63 -7.98 1.78
C ILE A 32 3.50 -7.48 0.33
N LEU A 33 2.29 -7.51 -0.18
CA LEU A 33 1.89 -6.90 -1.45
C LEU A 33 1.07 -5.63 -1.16
N ALA A 34 1.75 -4.49 -1.11
CA ALA A 34 1.24 -3.20 -0.61
C ALA A 34 0.45 -2.39 -1.65
N GLY A 35 -0.50 -3.04 -2.33
CA GLY A 35 -1.40 -2.41 -3.31
C GLY A 35 -0.83 -2.22 -4.69
N ASP A 36 -1.72 -1.83 -5.61
CA ASP A 36 -1.50 -1.67 -7.04
C ASP A 36 -0.88 -2.92 -7.69
N THR A 37 -1.51 -4.05 -7.40
CA THR A 37 -1.13 -5.33 -8.01
C THR A 37 -1.54 -5.36 -9.47
N CYS A 38 -2.83 -5.08 -9.72
CA CYS A 38 -3.45 -5.12 -11.05
C CYS A 38 -4.88 -4.58 -11.01
N SER A 39 -5.41 -4.21 -12.18
CA SER A 39 -6.76 -3.67 -12.30
C SER A 39 -7.90 -4.70 -12.25
N ASN A 40 -7.65 -5.99 -12.50
CA ASN A 40 -8.71 -6.98 -12.68
C ASN A 40 -8.49 -8.31 -11.94
N ILE A 41 -9.60 -9.03 -11.69
CA ILE A 41 -9.63 -10.28 -10.93
C ILE A 41 -8.78 -11.39 -11.57
N LYS A 42 -8.74 -11.49 -12.90
CA LYS A 42 -7.97 -12.53 -13.60
C LYS A 42 -6.47 -12.33 -13.34
N HIS A 43 -5.98 -11.10 -13.44
CA HIS A 43 -4.59 -10.79 -13.12
C HIS A 43 -4.30 -10.97 -11.64
N LEU A 44 -5.23 -10.62 -10.74
CA LEU A 44 -5.03 -10.89 -9.30
C LEU A 44 -4.84 -12.40 -9.06
N ARG A 45 -5.70 -13.25 -9.62
CA ARG A 45 -5.53 -14.72 -9.54
C ARG A 45 -4.18 -15.18 -10.09
N LEU A 46 -3.74 -14.62 -11.23
CA LEU A 46 -2.44 -14.93 -11.81
C LEU A 46 -1.30 -14.57 -10.84
N ALA A 47 -1.28 -13.34 -10.32
CA ALA A 47 -0.27 -12.89 -9.36
C ALA A 47 -0.23 -13.79 -8.13
N LEU A 48 -1.38 -14.04 -7.49
CA LEU A 48 -1.43 -14.86 -6.29
C LEU A 48 -1.00 -16.30 -6.56
N SER A 49 -1.39 -16.89 -7.71
CA SER A 49 -0.97 -18.25 -8.09
C SER A 49 0.55 -18.42 -8.23
N HIS A 50 1.26 -17.32 -8.52
CA HIS A 50 2.71 -17.29 -8.57
C HIS A 50 3.32 -17.01 -7.20
N LEU A 51 2.80 -16.04 -6.48
CA LEU A 51 3.38 -15.60 -5.21
C LEU A 51 3.20 -16.63 -4.09
N THR A 52 2.04 -17.27 -3.98
CA THR A 52 1.80 -18.27 -2.91
C THR A 52 2.53 -19.59 -3.11
N LYS A 53 3.09 -19.83 -4.30
CA LYS A 53 4.03 -20.95 -4.54
C LYS A 53 5.48 -20.60 -4.17
N ARG A 54 5.77 -19.31 -3.96
CA ARG A 54 7.11 -18.79 -3.73
C ARG A 54 7.34 -18.30 -2.32
N PHE A 55 6.30 -17.91 -1.59
CA PHE A 55 6.40 -17.43 -0.22
C PHE A 55 5.54 -18.30 0.71
N ALA A 56 6.00 -18.48 1.95
CA ALA A 56 5.27 -19.22 2.97
C ALA A 56 3.88 -18.61 3.25
N GLN A 57 3.81 -17.29 3.23
CA GLN A 57 2.58 -16.53 3.44
C GLN A 57 2.66 -15.23 2.65
N VAL A 58 1.52 -14.83 2.07
CA VAL A 58 1.36 -13.53 1.41
C VAL A 58 0.30 -12.73 2.15
N LEU A 59 0.55 -11.43 2.30
CA LEU A 59 -0.42 -10.43 2.75
C LEU A 59 -0.68 -9.48 1.59
N TRP A 60 -1.93 -9.19 1.30
CA TRP A 60 -2.34 -8.26 0.25
C TRP A 60 -3.17 -7.13 0.84
N VAL A 61 -2.92 -5.91 0.39
CA VAL A 61 -3.82 -4.76 0.58
C VAL A 61 -4.15 -4.16 -0.78
N PRO A 62 -5.34 -3.57 -0.97
CA PRO A 62 -5.69 -2.91 -2.22
C PRO A 62 -4.99 -1.54 -2.35
N GLY A 63 -4.54 -1.23 -3.55
CA GLY A 63 -4.27 0.14 -4.00
C GLY A 63 -5.42 0.74 -4.83
N ASN A 64 -5.23 1.92 -5.41
CA ASN A 64 -6.28 2.53 -6.24
C ASN A 64 -6.51 1.77 -7.54
N HIS A 65 -5.45 1.27 -8.19
CA HIS A 65 -5.57 0.54 -9.44
C HIS A 65 -6.35 -0.76 -9.24
N ASP A 66 -6.16 -1.42 -8.09
CA ASP A 66 -6.92 -2.62 -7.73
C ASP A 66 -8.43 -2.34 -7.68
N LEU A 67 -8.85 -1.10 -7.43
CA LEU A 67 -10.26 -0.71 -7.32
C LEU A 67 -10.85 -0.09 -8.59
N TRP A 68 -10.06 0.12 -9.64
CA TRP A 68 -10.54 0.71 -10.90
C TRP A 68 -11.61 -0.13 -11.62
N THR A 69 -12.72 0.49 -11.99
CA THR A 69 -13.80 -0.12 -12.79
C THR A 69 -13.86 0.47 -14.20
N GLY A 70 -14.60 -0.16 -15.11
CA GLY A 70 -14.82 0.31 -16.49
C GLY A 70 -13.63 0.13 -17.44
N VAL A 71 -12.39 0.21 -16.94
CA VAL A 71 -11.17 -0.03 -17.72
C VAL A 71 -11.22 -1.43 -18.32
N GLY A 72 -11.11 -1.55 -19.65
CA GLY A 72 -11.12 -2.85 -20.33
C GLY A 72 -12.42 -3.65 -20.17
N GLY A 73 -13.55 -2.99 -19.84
CA GLY A 73 -14.85 -3.65 -19.69
C GLY A 73 -15.11 -4.30 -18.33
N ILE A 74 -14.28 -4.01 -17.32
CA ILE A 74 -14.48 -4.43 -15.92
C ILE A 74 -15.81 -3.85 -15.43
N LYS A 75 -16.68 -4.71 -14.87
CA LYS A 75 -18.03 -4.31 -14.41
C LYS A 75 -18.12 -4.16 -12.90
N GLU A 76 -17.27 -4.89 -12.18
CA GLU A 76 -17.19 -4.83 -10.73
C GLU A 76 -16.69 -3.45 -10.30
N GLN A 77 -17.27 -2.89 -9.24
CA GLN A 77 -16.91 -1.56 -8.75
C GLN A 77 -17.04 -1.45 -7.24
N GLY A 78 -16.37 -0.44 -6.67
CA GLY A 78 -16.49 -0.07 -5.26
C GLY A 78 -16.25 -1.21 -4.28
N GLU A 79 -17.02 -1.21 -3.19
CA GLU A 79 -16.92 -2.20 -2.12
C GLU A 79 -17.19 -3.62 -2.62
N GLU A 80 -18.10 -3.81 -3.58
CA GLU A 80 -18.37 -5.13 -4.15
C GLU A 80 -17.13 -5.71 -4.85
N LYS A 81 -16.42 -4.89 -5.62
CA LYS A 81 -15.17 -5.31 -6.26
C LYS A 81 -14.11 -5.68 -5.22
N TYR A 82 -13.95 -4.83 -4.21
CA TYR A 82 -13.02 -5.08 -3.11
C TYR A 82 -13.31 -6.43 -2.43
N GLN A 83 -14.57 -6.70 -2.08
CA GLN A 83 -14.96 -7.96 -1.45
C GLN A 83 -14.73 -9.18 -2.35
N LYS A 84 -14.90 -9.05 -3.68
CA LYS A 84 -14.51 -10.10 -4.64
C LYS A 84 -13.00 -10.34 -4.64
N GLN A 85 -12.18 -9.30 -4.55
CA GLN A 85 -10.72 -9.45 -4.42
C GLN A 85 -10.33 -10.11 -3.10
N VAL A 86 -10.98 -9.75 -2.00
CA VAL A 86 -10.79 -10.43 -0.70
C VAL A 86 -11.14 -11.91 -0.81
N SER A 87 -12.26 -12.26 -1.47
CA SER A 87 -12.62 -13.66 -1.72
C SER A 87 -11.56 -14.39 -2.54
N VAL A 88 -11.01 -13.75 -3.57
CA VAL A 88 -9.90 -14.32 -4.36
C VAL A 88 -8.68 -14.54 -3.48
N CYS A 89 -8.29 -13.57 -2.64
CA CYS A 89 -7.16 -13.74 -1.73
C CYS A 89 -7.36 -14.94 -0.81
N ARG A 90 -8.57 -15.11 -0.27
CA ARG A 90 -8.94 -16.25 0.58
C ARG A 90 -8.81 -17.59 -0.15
N ASP A 91 -9.19 -17.68 -1.42
CA ASP A 91 -9.01 -18.90 -2.23
C ASP A 91 -7.54 -19.34 -2.32
N PHE A 92 -6.60 -18.40 -2.20
CA PHE A 92 -5.16 -18.63 -2.25
C PHE A 92 -4.49 -18.64 -0.86
N GLY A 93 -5.26 -18.53 0.24
CA GLY A 93 -4.70 -18.44 1.59
C GLY A 93 -3.93 -17.14 1.87
N VAL A 94 -4.21 -16.08 1.10
CA VAL A 94 -3.58 -14.75 1.25
C VAL A 94 -4.36 -13.94 2.29
N LEU A 95 -3.64 -13.35 3.24
CA LEU A 95 -4.23 -12.53 4.30
C LEU A 95 -4.52 -11.12 3.77
N THR A 96 -5.65 -10.56 4.20
CA THR A 96 -6.18 -9.28 3.72
C THR A 96 -6.45 -8.32 4.88
N PRO A 97 -6.85 -7.06 4.61
CA PRO A 97 -7.30 -6.16 5.67
C PRO A 97 -8.52 -6.66 6.43
N GLU A 98 -9.25 -7.67 5.94
CA GLU A 98 -10.45 -8.19 6.60
C GLU A 98 -10.18 -9.38 7.53
N ASP A 99 -9.00 -9.99 7.45
CA ASP A 99 -8.63 -11.14 8.28
C ASP A 99 -8.01 -10.67 9.61
N PRO A 100 -8.02 -11.49 10.68
CA PRO A 100 -7.31 -11.19 11.92
C PRO A 100 -5.83 -10.84 11.66
N TYR A 101 -5.30 -9.85 12.38
CA TYR A 101 -3.91 -9.45 12.22
C TYR A 101 -2.99 -10.58 12.71
N PRO A 102 -2.16 -11.17 11.84
CA PRO A 102 -1.32 -12.30 12.21
C PRO A 102 -0.16 -11.85 13.10
N LEU A 103 0.22 -12.73 14.02
CA LEU A 103 1.52 -12.67 14.68
C LEU A 103 2.58 -13.24 13.73
N TRP A 104 3.61 -12.45 13.46
CA TRP A 104 4.79 -12.84 12.72
C TRP A 104 5.94 -13.10 13.70
N GLN A 105 6.52 -14.30 13.65
CA GLN A 105 7.56 -14.76 14.57
C GLN A 105 8.82 -15.17 13.80
N GLY A 106 9.56 -14.20 13.29
CA GLY A 106 10.77 -14.43 12.50
C GLY A 106 12.02 -13.78 13.10
N GLU A 107 13.05 -13.62 12.28
CA GLU A 107 14.38 -13.16 12.69
C GLU A 107 14.40 -11.74 13.31
N GLY A 108 13.33 -10.96 13.12
CA GLY A 108 13.16 -9.61 13.67
C GLY A 108 12.45 -9.55 15.02
N GLY A 109 12.11 -10.71 15.61
CA GLY A 109 11.26 -10.80 16.80
C GLY A 109 9.77 -10.70 16.49
N ASP A 110 8.95 -10.94 17.51
CA ASP A 110 7.49 -10.99 17.40
C ASP A 110 6.91 -9.63 16.99
N HIS A 111 6.11 -9.63 15.93
CA HIS A 111 5.42 -8.45 15.42
C HIS A 111 3.99 -8.80 15.01
N ILE A 112 3.04 -7.91 15.24
CA ILE A 112 1.70 -8.04 14.66
C ILE A 112 1.68 -7.30 13.32
N LEU A 113 1.29 -8.00 12.25
CA LEU A 113 1.17 -7.39 10.92
C LEU A 113 -0.26 -6.89 10.74
N ALA A 114 -0.42 -5.60 10.44
CA ALA A 114 -1.72 -4.97 10.26
C ALA A 114 -1.91 -4.50 8.80
N PRO A 115 -2.43 -5.37 7.90
CA PRO A 115 -2.94 -4.96 6.60
C PRO A 115 -4.12 -4.01 6.75
N LEU A 116 -4.04 -2.87 6.08
CA LEU A 116 -5.03 -1.79 6.11
C LEU A 116 -5.52 -1.49 4.70
N PHE A 117 -6.76 -1.02 4.62
CA PHE A 117 -7.32 -0.41 3.42
C PHE A 117 -7.97 0.89 3.86
N ILE A 118 -7.32 2.03 3.57
CA ILE A 118 -7.72 3.36 4.07
C ILE A 118 -8.23 4.31 2.98
N LEU A 119 -7.76 4.19 1.73
CA LEU A 119 -8.05 5.16 0.65
C LEU A 119 -7.52 6.58 0.98
N TYR A 120 -8.16 7.63 0.43
CA TYR A 120 -7.85 9.04 0.67
C TYR A 120 -9.12 9.89 0.78
N ASP A 121 -8.98 11.09 1.34
CA ASP A 121 -10.09 11.99 1.68
C ASP A 121 -9.89 13.43 1.17
N TYR A 122 -8.92 13.65 0.28
CA TYR A 122 -8.53 14.98 -0.23
C TYR A 122 -7.95 15.93 0.81
N SER A 123 -7.66 15.46 2.04
CA SER A 123 -7.18 16.32 3.12
C SER A 123 -5.72 16.76 2.97
N PHE A 124 -4.90 16.09 2.15
CA PHE A 124 -3.53 16.52 1.79
C PHE A 124 -3.51 17.70 0.79
N ARG A 125 -4.52 18.57 0.89
CA ARG A 125 -4.59 19.88 0.25
C ARG A 125 -3.98 20.95 1.16
N PRO A 126 -3.55 22.09 0.63
CA PRO A 126 -3.25 23.27 1.44
C PRO A 126 -4.45 23.66 2.32
N ALA A 127 -4.16 24.25 3.50
CA ALA A 127 -5.18 24.55 4.50
C ALA A 127 -6.23 25.56 4.00
N ASP A 128 -5.82 26.51 3.16
CA ASP A 128 -6.61 27.59 2.56
C ASP A 128 -7.51 27.14 1.40
N ILE A 129 -7.21 26.00 0.76
CA ILE A 129 -8.07 25.41 -0.29
C ILE A 129 -9.21 24.64 0.38
N SER A 130 -10.47 24.80 0.00
CA SER A 130 -11.55 23.98 0.61
C SER A 130 -11.51 22.51 0.15
N LEU A 131 -12.11 21.57 0.89
CA LEU A 131 -12.22 20.17 0.44
C LEU A 131 -12.99 20.06 -0.88
N ASN A 132 -14.10 20.79 -1.00
CA ASN A 132 -14.95 20.78 -2.20
C ASN A 132 -14.24 21.32 -3.45
N SER A 133 -13.24 22.19 -3.27
CA SER A 133 -12.45 22.76 -4.36
C SER A 133 -11.13 22.03 -4.61
N ALA A 134 -10.78 20.99 -3.85
CA ALA A 134 -9.46 20.36 -3.93
C ALA A 134 -9.14 19.80 -5.32
N VAL A 135 -10.08 19.08 -5.94
CA VAL A 135 -9.91 18.53 -7.29
C VAL A 135 -9.80 19.64 -8.35
N ALA A 136 -10.65 20.67 -8.26
CA ALA A 136 -10.59 21.81 -9.16
C ALA A 136 -9.25 22.57 -9.03
N TRP A 137 -8.76 22.75 -7.79
CA TRP A 137 -7.46 23.34 -7.50
C TRP A 137 -6.33 22.52 -8.13
N ALA A 138 -6.34 21.19 -8.06
CA ALA A 138 -5.34 20.39 -8.76
C ALA A 138 -5.43 20.56 -10.29
N ALA A 139 -6.66 20.58 -10.83
CA ALA A 139 -6.94 20.69 -12.26
C ALA A 139 -6.45 22.01 -12.89
N GLU A 140 -6.37 23.11 -12.14
CA GLU A 140 -5.79 24.38 -12.59
C GLU A 140 -4.34 24.24 -13.12
N THR A 141 -3.62 23.21 -12.65
CA THR A 141 -2.25 22.90 -13.10
C THR A 141 -2.18 21.75 -14.10
N GLY A 142 -3.33 21.33 -14.65
CA GLY A 142 -3.43 20.18 -15.57
C GLY A 142 -3.26 18.83 -14.88
N ILE A 143 -3.36 18.76 -13.54
CA ILE A 143 -3.24 17.53 -12.77
C ILE A 143 -4.64 16.98 -12.48
N MET A 144 -4.91 15.76 -12.93
CA MET A 144 -6.14 15.02 -12.65
C MET A 144 -5.79 13.56 -12.39
N CYS A 145 -6.24 13.01 -11.26
CA CYS A 145 -6.07 11.59 -10.99
C CYS A 145 -7.11 10.76 -11.76
N THR A 146 -6.67 9.66 -12.36
CA THR A 146 -7.56 8.76 -13.12
C THR A 146 -8.64 8.12 -12.24
N ASP A 147 -8.40 8.04 -10.93
CA ASP A 147 -9.37 7.59 -9.94
C ASP A 147 -10.69 8.38 -10.00
N GLU A 148 -10.63 9.65 -10.40
CA GLU A 148 -11.82 10.50 -10.57
C GLU A 148 -12.84 9.90 -11.55
N TYR A 149 -12.37 9.08 -12.50
CA TYR A 149 -13.18 8.42 -13.52
C TYR A 149 -13.41 6.94 -13.27
N TYR A 150 -12.43 6.24 -12.67
CA TYR A 150 -12.46 4.77 -12.57
C TYR A 150 -12.58 4.23 -11.15
N LEU A 151 -12.39 5.03 -10.11
CA LEU A 151 -12.56 4.57 -8.73
C LEU A 151 -13.95 4.97 -8.22
N ALA A 152 -14.95 4.14 -8.52
CA ALA A 152 -16.31 4.33 -8.05
C ALA A 152 -16.42 3.95 -6.56
N PRO A 153 -16.95 4.84 -5.69
CA PRO A 153 -16.97 4.62 -4.24
C PRO A 153 -18.19 3.82 -3.73
N THR A 154 -19.06 3.32 -4.62
CA THR A 154 -20.30 2.63 -4.26
C THR A 154 -20.06 1.51 -3.22
N PRO A 155 -20.88 1.40 -2.16
CA PRO A 155 -22.13 2.12 -1.89
C PRO A 155 -21.97 3.46 -1.18
N TYR A 156 -20.74 3.88 -0.89
CA TYR A 156 -20.48 5.15 -0.21
C TYR A 156 -20.76 6.33 -1.16
N PRO A 157 -21.24 7.46 -0.64
CA PRO A 157 -21.59 8.62 -1.46
C PRO A 157 -20.37 9.32 -2.07
N SER A 158 -19.16 9.07 -1.55
CA SER A 158 -17.92 9.62 -2.07
C SER A 158 -16.72 8.77 -1.63
N ARG A 159 -15.58 8.92 -2.32
CA ARG A 159 -14.29 8.33 -1.92
C ARG A 159 -13.87 8.79 -0.52
N GLN A 160 -14.15 10.04 -0.18
CA GLN A 160 -13.96 10.59 1.16
C GLN A 160 -14.77 9.85 2.22
N ALA A 161 -16.06 9.60 1.98
CA ALA A 161 -16.92 8.88 2.91
C ALA A 161 -16.47 7.42 3.08
N TRP A 162 -16.02 6.77 2.00
CA TRP A 162 -15.45 5.43 2.07
C TRP A 162 -14.14 5.42 2.88
N CYS A 163 -13.23 6.36 2.60
CA CYS A 163 -11.99 6.55 3.37
C CYS A 163 -12.28 6.71 4.87
N PHE A 164 -13.29 7.48 5.22
CA PHE A 164 -13.67 7.69 6.62
C PHE A 164 -14.16 6.40 7.28
N ALA A 165 -15.06 5.66 6.64
CA ALA A 165 -15.54 4.38 7.15
C ALA A 165 -14.39 3.37 7.32
N ARG A 166 -13.45 3.35 6.38
CA ARG A 166 -12.24 2.53 6.42
C ARG A 166 -11.26 2.91 7.53
N CYS A 167 -11.08 4.21 7.78
CA CYS A 167 -10.32 4.71 8.92
C CYS A 167 -10.96 4.25 10.23
N ASP A 168 -12.27 4.44 10.41
CA ASP A 168 -12.99 4.05 11.62
C ASP A 168 -12.88 2.55 11.88
N TYR A 169 -13.10 1.74 10.85
CA TYR A 169 -12.97 0.28 10.91
C TYR A 169 -11.57 -0.15 11.37
N SER A 170 -10.54 0.38 10.71
CA SER A 170 -9.15 0.02 10.98
C SER A 170 -8.70 0.49 12.36
N GLU A 171 -9.06 1.71 12.76
CA GLU A 171 -8.73 2.28 14.05
C GLU A 171 -9.35 1.47 15.21
N GLN A 172 -10.62 1.06 15.07
CA GLN A 172 -11.28 0.21 16.07
C GLN A 172 -10.56 -1.13 16.26
N ARG A 173 -9.99 -1.69 15.19
CA ARG A 173 -9.24 -2.95 15.25
C ARG A 173 -7.86 -2.76 15.87
N LEU A 174 -7.14 -1.71 15.48
CA LEU A 174 -5.83 -1.37 16.05
C LEU A 174 -5.91 -1.12 17.57
N ARG A 175 -6.98 -0.48 18.05
CA ARG A 175 -7.21 -0.25 19.49
C ARG A 175 -7.38 -1.53 20.32
N LYS A 176 -7.70 -2.66 19.70
CA LYS A 176 -7.86 -3.96 20.39
C LYS A 176 -6.54 -4.70 20.55
N ILE A 177 -5.47 -4.21 19.93
CA ILE A 177 -4.16 -4.87 19.96
C ILE A 177 -3.43 -4.48 21.25
N PRO A 178 -2.91 -5.44 22.03
CA PRO A 178 -2.07 -5.17 23.17
C PRO A 178 -0.84 -4.33 22.80
N SER A 179 -0.43 -3.44 23.71
CA SER A 179 0.68 -2.51 23.46
C SER A 179 2.07 -3.12 23.60
N ASP A 180 2.17 -4.39 24.02
CA ASP A 180 3.45 -5.07 24.30
C ASP A 180 4.13 -5.62 23.04
N THR A 181 3.36 -5.83 21.97
CA THR A 181 3.87 -6.36 20.70
C THR A 181 3.93 -5.26 19.65
N PRO A 182 5.09 -5.02 19.00
CA PRO A 182 5.21 -4.00 17.97
C PRO A 182 4.39 -4.35 16.72
N LEU A 183 3.88 -3.31 16.07
CA LEU A 183 3.05 -3.37 14.87
C LEU A 183 3.86 -3.03 13.62
N VAL A 184 3.55 -3.74 12.54
CA VAL A 184 3.85 -3.32 11.17
C VAL A 184 2.55 -2.89 10.52
N LEU A 185 2.36 -1.58 10.29
CA LEU A 185 1.20 -1.08 9.55
C LEU A 185 1.46 -1.19 8.05
N ILE A 186 0.52 -1.73 7.30
CA ILE A 186 0.66 -1.98 5.86
C ILE A 186 -0.51 -1.31 5.16
N ASN A 187 -0.28 -0.28 4.36
CA ASN A 187 -1.32 0.41 3.62
C ASN A 187 -0.76 0.90 2.28
N HIS A 188 -1.54 0.85 1.21
CA HIS A 188 -1.04 1.31 -0.08
C HIS A 188 -0.64 2.80 -0.06
N TYR A 189 -1.49 3.66 0.51
CA TYR A 189 -1.22 5.09 0.61
C TYR A 189 -0.29 5.41 1.80
N PRO A 190 0.62 6.38 1.68
CA PRO A 190 1.33 6.93 2.83
C PRO A 190 0.38 7.37 3.94
N LEU A 191 0.71 7.03 5.20
CA LEU A 191 -0.12 7.39 6.36
C LEU A 191 0.11 8.82 6.87
N ARG A 192 1.06 9.54 6.26
CA ARG A 192 1.46 10.90 6.64
C ARG A 192 1.70 11.78 5.43
N GLU A 193 1.29 13.03 5.52
CA GLU A 193 1.41 14.01 4.42
C GLU A 193 2.88 14.34 4.09
N ASP A 194 3.75 14.44 5.10
CA ASP A 194 5.16 14.84 4.92
C ASP A 194 6.03 13.78 4.20
N LEU A 195 5.50 12.59 3.99
CA LEU A 195 6.13 11.53 3.19
C LEU A 195 5.81 11.66 1.69
N VAL A 196 4.79 12.45 1.34
CA VAL A 196 4.36 12.69 -0.05
C VAL A 196 5.23 13.78 -0.69
N ARG A 197 6.34 13.37 -1.33
CA ARG A 197 7.34 14.28 -1.94
C ARG A 197 7.23 14.36 -3.46
N LEU A 198 6.08 14.83 -3.96
CA LEU A 198 5.79 14.94 -5.39
C LEU A 198 6.32 16.24 -6.00
N VAL A 199 7.61 16.29 -6.36
CA VAL A 199 8.24 17.53 -6.88
C VAL A 199 7.64 18.01 -8.21
N LYS A 200 7.35 17.08 -9.13
CA LYS A 200 6.87 17.44 -10.49
C LYS A 200 5.37 17.70 -10.56
N ILE A 201 4.60 17.11 -9.64
CA ILE A 201 3.14 17.14 -9.62
C ILE A 201 2.61 17.36 -8.20
N PRO A 202 3.01 18.44 -7.51
CA PRO A 202 2.74 18.60 -6.08
C PRO A 202 1.25 18.60 -5.74
N ARG A 203 0.38 19.12 -6.63
CA ARG A 203 -1.08 19.13 -6.40
C ARG A 203 -1.73 17.74 -6.47
N PHE A 204 -0.99 16.71 -6.90
CA PHE A 204 -1.47 15.32 -6.87
C PHE A 204 -1.55 14.77 -5.43
N SER A 205 -0.97 15.47 -4.44
CA SER A 205 -0.98 15.06 -3.03
C SER A 205 -2.36 14.75 -2.47
N ILE A 206 -3.42 15.39 -2.97
CA ILE A 206 -4.79 15.22 -2.46
C ILE A 206 -5.33 13.79 -2.66
N TRP A 207 -4.74 13.01 -3.58
CA TRP A 207 -5.09 11.61 -3.80
C TRP A 207 -4.16 10.62 -3.08
N CYS A 208 -3.24 11.11 -2.23
CA CYS A 208 -2.17 10.30 -1.65
C CYS A 208 -2.39 9.87 -0.18
N GLY A 209 -3.55 10.14 0.42
CA GLY A 209 -3.85 9.67 1.78
C GLY A 209 -4.84 10.55 2.54
N THR A 210 -4.77 10.49 3.87
CA THR A 210 -5.63 11.25 4.79
C THR A 210 -4.88 11.70 6.02
N ARG A 211 -5.16 12.93 6.50
CA ARG A 211 -4.64 13.46 7.77
C ARG A 211 -5.17 12.70 9.00
N ARG A 212 -6.21 11.86 8.85
CA ARG A 212 -6.76 11.03 9.96
C ARG A 212 -5.75 10.01 10.50
N THR A 213 -4.77 9.62 9.69
CA THR A 213 -3.76 8.61 10.06
C THR A 213 -2.42 9.21 10.49
N GLU A 214 -2.26 10.53 10.45
CA GLU A 214 -0.99 11.25 10.62
C GLU A 214 -0.21 10.90 11.90
N ASN A 215 -0.93 10.48 12.95
CA ASN A 215 -0.35 10.15 14.24
C ASN A 215 -0.50 8.67 14.63
N TRP A 216 -0.95 7.79 13.73
CA TRP A 216 -1.18 6.38 14.04
C TRP A 216 0.11 5.66 14.45
N HIS A 217 1.25 5.99 13.83
CA HIS A 217 2.56 5.44 14.18
C HIS A 217 3.00 5.78 15.61
N ARG A 218 2.49 6.87 16.21
CA ARG A 218 2.75 7.24 17.61
C ARG A 218 1.69 6.71 18.58
N ARG A 219 0.44 6.64 18.11
CA ARG A 219 -0.71 6.25 18.94
C ARG A 219 -0.79 4.75 19.16
N PHE A 220 -0.28 3.98 18.22
CA PHE A 220 -0.14 2.53 18.31
C PHE A 220 1.35 2.19 18.44
N ASN A 221 1.68 1.05 19.06
CA ASN A 221 3.07 0.60 19.20
C ASN A 221 3.62 0.14 17.84
N VAL A 222 3.90 1.06 16.92
CA VAL A 222 4.31 0.75 15.55
C VAL A 222 5.84 0.82 15.43
N SER A 223 6.46 -0.22 14.88
CA SER A 223 7.88 -0.22 14.55
C SER A 223 8.15 0.13 13.08
N VAL A 224 7.22 -0.25 12.19
CA VAL A 224 7.34 -0.01 10.75
C VAL A 224 5.99 0.33 10.11
N VAL A 225 5.99 1.25 9.15
CA VAL A 225 4.88 1.51 8.23
C VAL A 225 5.34 1.21 6.81
N VAL A 226 4.57 0.41 6.06
CA VAL A 226 4.85 0.03 4.67
C VAL A 226 3.80 0.65 3.75
N SER A 227 4.24 1.33 2.70
CA SER A 227 3.38 1.92 1.67
C SER A 227 3.96 1.84 0.26
N GLY A 228 3.15 2.23 -0.73
CA GLY A 228 3.50 2.32 -2.14
C GLY A 228 2.98 3.64 -2.73
N HIS A 229 2.26 3.54 -3.85
CA HIS A 229 1.47 4.59 -4.52
C HIS A 229 2.29 5.69 -5.19
N LEU A 230 3.35 6.17 -4.53
CA LEU A 230 4.09 7.33 -5.01
C LEU A 230 5.01 7.01 -6.19
N HIS A 231 5.43 5.74 -6.31
CA HIS A 231 6.48 5.33 -7.24
C HIS A 231 7.83 5.99 -6.90
N ILE A 232 8.07 6.26 -5.61
CA ILE A 232 9.28 6.92 -5.10
C ILE A 232 9.84 6.15 -3.91
N ARG A 233 10.58 5.08 -4.21
CA ARG A 233 11.17 4.18 -3.21
C ARG A 233 12.09 4.91 -2.24
N ALA A 234 11.73 4.88 -0.96
CA ALA A 234 12.47 5.56 0.09
C ALA A 234 12.30 4.87 1.43
N THR A 235 13.30 5.05 2.30
CA THR A 235 13.15 4.81 3.74
C THR A 235 13.21 6.14 4.48
N ASP A 236 12.24 6.37 5.34
CA ASP A 236 12.19 7.52 6.25
C ASP A 236 12.08 7.04 7.69
N TYR A 237 12.44 7.91 8.62
CA TYR A 237 12.15 7.74 10.03
C TYR A 237 11.37 8.95 10.52
N ARG A 238 10.26 8.73 11.22
CA ARG A 238 9.52 9.78 11.91
C ARG A 238 9.19 9.30 13.29
N ASP A 239 9.52 10.12 14.28
CA ASP A 239 9.29 9.76 15.66
C ASP A 239 9.97 8.45 16.11
N GLY A 240 11.04 8.04 15.41
CA GLY A 240 11.72 6.77 15.63
C GLY A 240 11.08 5.56 14.93
N VAL A 241 9.93 5.74 14.27
CA VAL A 241 9.26 4.72 13.47
C VAL A 241 9.78 4.76 12.04
N ARG A 242 10.06 3.59 11.46
CA ARG A 242 10.53 3.46 10.09
C ARG A 242 9.36 3.44 9.09
N PHE A 243 9.46 4.21 8.02
CA PHE A 243 8.51 4.24 6.93
C PHE A 243 9.21 3.75 5.66
N GLU A 244 8.60 2.79 4.96
CA GLU A 244 9.15 2.17 3.75
C GLU A 244 8.17 2.36 2.59
N GLU A 245 8.61 3.12 1.58
CA GLU A 245 7.94 3.15 0.27
C GLU A 245 8.57 2.07 -0.62
N VAL A 246 7.76 1.11 -1.06
CA VAL A 246 8.22 -0.16 -1.66
C VAL A 246 7.74 -0.38 -3.09
N SER A 247 7.41 0.70 -3.81
CA SER A 247 6.78 0.71 -5.13
C SER A 247 7.68 0.21 -6.26
N LEU A 248 7.31 -0.84 -6.99
CA LEU A 248 8.01 -1.20 -8.23
C LEU A 248 7.72 -0.17 -9.33
N GLY A 249 6.44 0.13 -9.52
CA GLY A 249 5.93 1.09 -10.49
C GLY A 249 5.83 0.53 -11.91
N TYR A 250 5.57 1.42 -12.86
CA TYR A 250 5.47 1.07 -14.28
C TYR A 250 6.82 0.58 -14.83
N PRO A 251 6.86 -0.10 -16.00
CA PRO A 251 8.12 -0.55 -16.59
C PRO A 251 9.21 0.54 -16.70
N ARG A 252 8.85 1.80 -16.92
CA ARG A 252 9.81 2.91 -16.96
C ARG A 252 10.40 3.32 -15.60
N ASN A 253 9.81 2.86 -14.49
CA ASN A 253 10.17 3.26 -13.13
C ASN A 253 11.28 2.39 -12.53
N TRP A 254 11.58 1.23 -13.11
CA TRP A 254 12.56 0.30 -12.55
C TRP A 254 13.47 -0.25 -13.66
N ASN A 255 14.70 -0.63 -13.29
CA ASN A 255 15.65 -1.25 -14.19
C ASN A 255 15.42 -2.78 -14.27
N GLN A 256 14.93 -3.24 -15.43
CA GLN A 256 14.64 -4.64 -15.71
C GLN A 256 15.86 -5.55 -15.62
N SER A 257 17.07 -5.04 -15.89
CA SER A 257 18.29 -5.86 -15.89
C SER A 257 18.66 -6.36 -14.48
N LYS A 258 18.11 -5.74 -13.42
CA LYS A 258 18.32 -6.18 -12.04
C LYS A 258 17.35 -7.31 -11.61
N GLY A 259 16.29 -7.55 -12.39
CA GLY A 259 15.19 -8.44 -12.02
C GLY A 259 14.33 -7.89 -10.88
N ILE A 260 13.09 -8.36 -10.77
CA ILE A 260 12.14 -7.90 -9.74
C ILE A 260 12.61 -8.20 -8.31
N GLN A 261 13.41 -9.24 -8.12
CA GLN A 261 13.95 -9.63 -6.81
C GLN A 261 14.73 -8.48 -6.15
N ALA A 262 15.50 -7.71 -6.92
CA ALA A 262 16.28 -6.59 -6.41
C ALA A 262 15.43 -5.47 -5.78
N TYR A 263 14.12 -5.50 -6.04
CA TYR A 263 13.14 -4.53 -5.58
C TYR A 263 12.29 -5.05 -4.41
N LEU A 264 12.51 -6.28 -3.95
CA LEU A 264 11.94 -6.74 -2.68
C LEU A 264 12.60 -5.99 -1.52
N ARG A 265 11.79 -5.26 -0.76
CA ARG A 265 12.26 -4.57 0.44
C ARG A 265 12.22 -5.53 1.62
N GLN A 266 13.34 -5.75 2.31
CA GLN A 266 13.32 -6.43 3.61
C GLN A 266 12.68 -5.49 4.64
N ILE A 267 11.55 -5.92 5.22
CA ILE A 267 10.86 -5.22 6.31
C ILE A 267 11.33 -5.77 7.66
N LEU A 268 11.35 -7.08 7.85
CA LEU A 268 11.91 -7.71 9.04
C LEU A 268 12.88 -8.84 8.65
N PRO A 269 14.01 -9.00 9.38
CA PRO A 269 14.50 -8.15 10.46
C PRO A 269 14.87 -6.75 9.96
N ALA A 270 14.80 -5.76 10.85
CA ALA A 270 15.24 -4.40 10.54
C ALA A 270 16.73 -4.39 10.16
N PRO A 271 17.19 -3.49 9.27
CA PRO A 271 18.61 -3.36 8.98
C PRO A 271 19.39 -2.97 10.24
N ASN A 272 20.65 -3.41 10.35
CA ASN A 272 21.57 -3.06 11.45
C ASN A 272 22.06 -1.61 11.36
N ILE A 273 21.12 -0.67 11.36
CA ILE A 273 21.38 0.78 11.31
C ILE A 273 20.52 1.40 12.41
N MET A 274 21.11 2.26 13.24
CA MET A 274 20.38 3.10 14.18
C MET A 274 20.40 4.54 13.66
N PRO A 275 19.42 4.93 12.82
CA PRO A 275 19.36 6.28 12.30
C PRO A 275 18.80 7.26 13.35
N ALA A 276 18.95 8.55 13.09
CA ALA A 276 18.31 9.58 13.90
C ALA A 276 16.77 9.43 13.87
N LYS A 277 16.10 9.93 14.91
CA LYS A 277 14.64 9.85 15.11
C LYS A 277 13.84 10.30 13.89
N ASP A 278 14.29 11.37 13.23
CA ASP A 278 13.63 11.99 12.07
C ASP A 278 14.57 12.00 10.84
N ALA A 279 15.15 10.84 10.52
CA ALA A 279 16.09 10.68 9.40
C ALA A 279 15.41 10.39 8.04
N GLY A 280 16.22 10.45 6.98
CA GLY A 280 15.80 10.22 5.60
C GLY A 280 15.30 11.49 4.89
N PRO A 281 14.80 11.36 3.65
CA PRO A 281 14.64 10.11 2.92
C PRO A 281 15.98 9.49 2.51
N TYR A 282 16.10 8.18 2.72
CA TYR A 282 17.13 7.35 2.10
C TYR A 282 16.55 6.76 0.82
N TRP A 283 16.98 7.26 -0.33
CA TRP A 283 16.47 6.83 -1.63
C TRP A 283 16.97 5.44 -2.01
N HIS A 284 16.11 4.69 -2.71
CA HIS A 284 16.44 3.37 -3.21
C HIS A 284 16.23 3.28 -4.71
N PHE A 285 16.93 2.32 -5.32
CA PHE A 285 16.75 1.99 -6.73
C PHE A 285 15.40 1.33 -6.99
#